data_AF-A0AAW1KQ24-F1
#
_entry.id   AF-A0AAW1KQ24-F1
#
_cell.length_a   1.000
_cell.length_b   1.000
_cell.length_c   1.000
_cell.angle_alpha   90.00
_cell.angle_beta   90.00
_cell.angle_gamma   90.00
#
_symmetry.space_group_name_H-M   'P 1'
#
loop_
_entity.id
_entity.type
_entity.pdbx_description
1 polymer ?
#
loop_
_entity_poly.entity_id
_entity_poly.type
_entity_poly.pdbx_seq_one_letter_code
_entity_poly.pdbx_strand_id
1 'polypeptide(L)'
;MGGRRQFHGAKELFLSDHFDVQSAHTIEGKCTVHSFKNYTKLENVGTDDYFCRFEYKAATGAFTPDRVAVYCKCEMPYNPDDLMVQCECCKDWFQPSCMGMTIEEAKKLDHFLCSDCIAEEDPKRASNSSSVSHLADGKVIFLVYFDSDCFS
;
A
#
# COMPACT_ATOMS: atom_id res chain seq x y z
N MET A 1 -15.96 -10.68 10.28
CA MET A 1 -14.54 -11.07 10.27
C MET A 1 -13.75 -9.90 9.70
N GLY A 2 -13.26 -9.02 10.57
CA GLY A 2 -12.23 -8.03 10.26
C GLY A 2 -10.91 -8.57 10.79
N GLY A 3 -9.80 -8.29 10.13
CA GLY A 3 -8.49 -8.88 10.46
C GLY A 3 -7.44 -8.50 9.43
N ARG A 4 -6.19 -8.92 9.65
CA ARG A 4 -5.10 -8.66 8.71
C ARG A 4 -5.39 -9.31 7.35
N ARG A 5 -5.27 -8.52 6.28
CA ARG A 5 -5.37 -8.99 4.89
C ARG A 5 -4.00 -9.03 4.25
N GLN A 6 -3.87 -9.76 3.15
CA GLN A 6 -2.61 -9.91 2.41
C GLN A 6 -2.03 -8.58 1.93
N PHE A 7 -2.88 -7.58 1.65
CA PHE A 7 -2.42 -6.26 1.22
C PHE A 7 -2.04 -5.33 2.38
N HIS A 8 -2.23 -5.75 3.65
CA HIS A 8 -1.83 -4.95 4.79
C HIS A 8 -0.33 -5.11 5.06
N GLY A 9 0.38 -3.99 5.05
CA GLY A 9 1.81 -3.98 5.36
C GLY A 9 2.11 -4.38 6.80
N ALA A 10 3.35 -4.78 7.06
CA ALA A 10 3.91 -5.14 8.35
C ALA A 10 3.78 -3.99 9.36
N LYS A 11 3.99 -2.77 8.89
CA LYS A 11 3.99 -1.51 9.65
C LYS A 11 2.72 -0.67 9.43
N GLU A 12 1.66 -1.27 8.90
CA GLU A 12 0.40 -0.58 8.63
C GLU A 12 -0.46 -0.43 9.89
N LEU A 13 -0.94 0.79 10.11
CA LEU A 13 -1.87 1.15 11.19
C LEU A 13 -3.14 1.78 10.61
N PHE A 14 -4.20 1.79 11.40
CA PHE A 14 -5.47 2.44 11.07
C PHE A 14 -5.77 3.54 12.07
N LEU A 15 -6.08 4.74 11.56
CA LEU A 15 -6.50 5.85 12.42
C LEU A 15 -7.95 5.64 12.84
N SER A 16 -8.19 5.27 14.10
CA SER A 16 -9.55 5.03 14.60
C SER A 16 -10.21 6.28 15.18
N ASP A 17 -11.55 6.26 15.24
CA ASP A 17 -12.36 7.21 16.01
C ASP A 17 -12.56 6.78 17.47
N HIS A 18 -11.76 5.83 17.96
CA HIS A 18 -11.78 5.37 19.34
C HIS A 18 -10.84 6.21 20.21
N PHE A 19 -11.40 6.88 21.22
CA PHE A 19 -10.65 7.72 22.16
C PHE A 19 -10.70 7.13 23.56
N ASP A 20 -9.58 7.18 24.25
CA ASP A 20 -9.45 6.74 25.63
C ASP A 20 -8.46 7.65 26.40
N VAL A 21 -8.56 7.65 27.73
CA VAL A 21 -7.68 8.42 28.62
C VAL A 21 -6.77 7.47 29.36
N GLN A 22 -5.46 7.60 29.12
CA GLN A 22 -4.44 6.74 29.71
C GLN A 22 -3.41 7.57 30.50
N SER A 23 -2.76 6.91 31.46
CA SER A 23 -1.67 7.52 32.25
C SER A 23 -0.43 7.74 31.38
N ALA A 24 0.28 8.86 31.55
CA ALA A 24 1.54 9.09 30.84
C ALA A 24 2.60 8.02 31.12
N HIS A 25 2.47 7.27 32.23
CA HIS A 25 3.36 6.17 32.56
C HIS A 25 3.21 4.94 31.66
N THR A 26 2.13 4.84 30.89
CA THR A 26 1.95 3.74 29.92
C THR A 26 2.69 4.01 28.60
N ILE A 27 3.26 5.19 28.42
CA ILE A 27 3.99 5.56 27.20
C ILE A 27 5.39 4.93 27.25
N GLU A 28 5.62 3.93 26.40
CA GLU A 28 6.92 3.25 26.29
C GLU A 28 7.94 4.02 25.45
N GLY A 29 7.47 4.80 24.47
CA GLY A 29 8.35 5.50 23.54
C GLY A 29 7.60 6.33 22.51
N LYS A 30 8.36 6.95 21.60
CA LYS A 30 7.85 7.74 20.48
C LYS A 30 8.02 6.95 19.18
N CYS A 31 6.99 6.94 18.35
CA CYS A 31 7.05 6.45 16.98
C CYS A 31 6.67 7.54 15.97
N THR A 32 6.86 7.26 14.69
CA THR A 32 6.44 8.12 13.58
C THR A 32 5.43 7.37 12.70
N VAL A 33 4.25 7.96 12.51
CA VAL A 33 3.27 7.46 11.54
C VAL A 33 3.29 8.35 10.31
N HIS A 34 3.77 7.79 9.21
CA HIS A 34 3.89 8.44 7.92
C HIS A 34 2.58 8.34 7.14
N SER A 35 2.37 9.29 6.22
CA SER A 35 1.45 9.05 5.12
C SER A 35 1.99 7.92 4.23
N PHE A 36 1.11 7.17 3.58
CA PHE A 36 1.52 6.08 2.67
C PHE A 36 2.57 6.55 1.64
N LYS A 37 2.35 7.71 1.04
CA LYS A 37 3.24 8.31 0.04
C LYS A 37 4.64 8.62 0.59
N ASN A 38 4.75 8.98 1.86
CA ASN A 38 6.03 9.30 2.47
C ASN A 38 6.74 8.02 2.91
N TYR A 39 5.99 7.05 3.46
CA TYR A 39 6.53 5.76 3.85
C TYR A 39 7.17 5.01 2.68
N THR A 40 6.51 4.97 1.51
CA THR A 40 7.03 4.31 0.31
C THR A 40 8.27 4.96 -0.29
N LYS A 41 8.68 6.13 0.21
CA LYS A 41 9.88 6.86 -0.21
C LYS A 41 11.02 6.79 0.79
N LEU A 42 10.83 6.15 1.93
CA LEU A 42 11.90 5.98 2.91
C LEU A 42 12.98 5.08 2.31
N GLU A 43 14.23 5.53 2.38
CA GLU A 43 15.37 4.71 1.95
C GLU A 43 15.54 3.49 2.87
N ASN A 44 15.27 3.67 4.16
CA ASN A 44 15.31 2.62 5.17
C ASN A 44 14.13 2.81 6.12
N VAL A 45 13.39 1.73 6.36
CA VAL A 45 12.28 1.70 7.32
C VAL A 45 12.84 1.33 8.69
N GLY A 46 12.72 2.24 9.66
CA GLY A 46 13.13 2.01 11.04
C GLY A 46 12.16 1.13 11.83
N THR A 47 12.55 0.75 13.04
CA THR A 47 11.71 -0.02 13.97
C THR A 47 10.44 0.74 14.35
N ASP A 48 10.56 2.05 14.51
CA ASP A 48 9.52 2.97 14.99
C ASP A 48 8.84 3.76 13.87
N ASP A 49 9.08 3.36 12.60
CA ASP A 49 8.40 3.89 11.43
C ASP A 49 7.18 3.05 11.08
N TYR A 50 6.04 3.72 11.01
CA TYR A 50 4.75 3.14 10.65
C TYR A 50 4.10 3.96 9.55
N PHE A 51 3.04 3.44 8.95
CA PHE A 51 2.24 4.22 8.01
C PHE A 51 0.74 4.00 8.21
N CYS A 52 -0.01 5.01 7.82
CA CYS A 52 -1.46 4.98 7.81
C CYS A 52 -1.97 5.47 6.46
N ARG A 53 -2.95 4.75 5.92
CA ARG A 53 -3.66 5.11 4.68
C ARG A 53 -5.17 4.95 4.74
N PHE A 54 -5.67 4.45 5.88
CA PHE A 54 -7.08 4.31 6.15
C PHE A 54 -7.44 4.86 7.53
N GLU A 55 -8.60 5.47 7.60
CA GLU A 55 -9.33 5.67 8.84
C GLU A 55 -10.23 4.47 9.11
N TYR A 56 -10.46 4.15 10.37
CA TYR A 56 -11.27 3.03 10.83
C TYR A 56 -12.35 3.52 11.80
N LYS A 57 -13.62 3.22 11.51
CA LYS A 57 -14.72 3.52 12.41
C LYS A 57 -14.96 2.34 13.34
N ALA A 58 -14.53 2.44 14.59
CA ALA A 58 -14.54 1.33 15.55
C ALA A 58 -15.95 0.76 15.77
N ALA A 59 -16.96 1.63 15.80
CA ALA A 59 -18.35 1.21 16.02
C ALA A 59 -18.95 0.41 14.85
N THR A 60 -18.48 0.63 13.61
CA THR A 60 -19.10 0.02 12.42
C THR A 60 -18.16 -0.92 11.66
N GLY A 61 -16.86 -0.90 11.95
CA GLY A 61 -15.85 -1.59 11.20
C GLY A 61 -15.59 -1.01 9.80
N ALA A 62 -16.11 0.19 9.51
CA ALA A 62 -15.97 0.81 8.20
C ALA A 62 -14.60 1.45 8.02
N PHE A 63 -14.04 1.35 6.81
CA PHE A 63 -12.78 1.99 6.44
C PHE A 63 -13.03 3.20 5.55
N THR A 64 -12.16 4.21 5.64
CA THR A 64 -12.15 5.39 4.76
C THR A 64 -10.73 5.63 4.24
N PRO A 65 -10.52 5.80 2.92
CA PRO A 65 -11.53 5.79 1.86
C PRO A 65 -12.12 4.38 1.63
N ASP A 66 -13.34 4.33 1.09
CA ASP A 66 -14.05 3.11 0.71
C ASP A 66 -13.53 2.50 -0.60
N ARG A 67 -12.79 3.30 -1.38
CA ARG A 67 -12.17 2.91 -2.64
C ARG A 67 -10.67 3.16 -2.61
N VAL A 68 -9.94 2.20 -3.16
CA VAL A 68 -8.48 2.20 -3.18
C VAL A 68 -8.04 1.80 -4.57
N ALA A 69 -6.94 2.40 -5.05
CA ALA A 69 -6.31 1.93 -6.27
C ALA A 69 -5.85 0.48 -6.07
N VAL A 70 -6.19 -0.37 -7.03
CA VAL A 70 -5.76 -1.76 -7.11
C VAL A 70 -4.84 -1.93 -8.31
N TYR A 71 -3.97 -2.93 -8.21
CA TYR A 71 -2.95 -3.20 -9.21
C TYR A 71 -2.86 -4.70 -9.46
N CYS A 72 -2.13 -5.06 -10.50
CA CYS A 72 -1.87 -6.44 -10.89
C CYS A 72 -3.16 -7.20 -11.26
N LYS A 73 -2.98 -8.43 -11.76
CA LYS A 73 -4.08 -9.34 -12.09
C LYS A 73 -4.86 -9.85 -10.88
N CYS A 74 -4.30 -9.70 -9.68
CA CYS A 74 -4.97 -10.05 -8.44
C CYS A 74 -5.94 -8.96 -7.96
N GLU A 75 -5.94 -7.77 -8.58
CA GLU A 75 -6.80 -6.63 -8.24
C GLU A 75 -6.73 -6.27 -6.75
N MET A 76 -5.50 -6.23 -6.21
CA MET A 76 -5.25 -5.95 -4.80
C MET A 76 -4.62 -4.56 -4.60
N PRO A 77 -4.91 -3.86 -3.49
CA PRO A 77 -4.16 -2.68 -3.10
C PRO A 77 -2.67 -2.99 -2.92
N TYR A 78 -1.81 -2.02 -3.21
CA TYR A 78 -0.36 -2.20 -3.10
C TYR A 78 0.08 -2.44 -1.65
N ASN A 79 0.78 -3.54 -1.38
CA ASN A 79 1.47 -3.76 -0.11
C ASN A 79 2.92 -3.24 -0.23
N PRO A 80 3.35 -2.25 0.58
CA PRO A 80 4.68 -1.66 0.47
C PRO A 80 5.83 -2.62 0.84
N ASP A 81 5.54 -3.77 1.43
CA ASP A 81 6.55 -4.80 1.73
C ASP A 81 6.78 -5.75 0.54
N ASP A 82 5.85 -5.77 -0.42
CA ASP A 82 5.91 -6.65 -1.58
C ASP A 82 6.57 -5.95 -2.78
N LEU A 83 7.52 -6.63 -3.42
CA LEU A 83 8.10 -6.16 -4.68
C LEU A 83 7.02 -6.14 -5.77
N MET A 84 6.97 -5.06 -6.56
CA MET A 84 6.23 -5.00 -7.80
C MET A 84 7.12 -4.52 -8.96
N VAL A 85 6.83 -4.99 -10.17
CA VAL A 85 7.48 -4.56 -11.41
C VAL A 85 6.48 -3.84 -12.31
N GLN A 86 6.92 -2.75 -12.95
CA GLN A 86 6.06 -1.97 -13.84
C GLN A 86 6.21 -2.44 -15.29
N CYS A 87 5.10 -2.73 -15.96
CA CYS A 87 5.11 -3.03 -17.39
C CYS A 87 5.41 -1.76 -18.19
N GLU A 88 6.34 -1.86 -19.15
CA GLU A 88 6.73 -0.70 -19.96
C GLU A 88 5.65 -0.24 -20.94
N CYS A 89 4.76 -1.14 -21.35
CA CYS A 89 3.70 -0.83 -22.31
C CYS A 89 2.46 -0.23 -21.62
N CYS A 90 1.80 -0.97 -20.73
CA CYS A 90 0.56 -0.50 -20.08
C CYS A 90 0.77 0.38 -18.84
N LYS A 91 2.01 0.48 -18.33
CA LYS A 91 2.37 1.22 -17.10
C LYS A 91 1.72 0.72 -15.80
N ASP A 92 1.04 -0.42 -15.85
CA ASP A 92 0.51 -1.11 -14.66
C ASP A 92 1.62 -1.88 -13.91
N TRP A 93 1.36 -2.19 -12.64
CA TRP A 93 2.28 -2.82 -11.71
C TRP A 93 1.87 -4.25 -11.41
N PHE A 94 2.85 -5.15 -11.37
CA PHE A 94 2.60 -6.58 -11.18
C PHE A 94 3.48 -7.16 -10.08
N GLN A 95 2.89 -8.01 -9.25
CA GLN A 95 3.67 -8.84 -8.33
C GLN A 95 4.41 -9.92 -9.15
N PRO A 96 5.71 -10.16 -8.88
CA PRO A 96 6.49 -11.20 -9.55
C PRO A 96 5.79 -12.56 -9.58
N SER A 97 5.24 -12.98 -8.44
CA SER A 97 4.53 -14.27 -8.31
C SER A 97 3.31 -14.38 -9.22
N CYS A 98 2.53 -13.30 -9.38
CA CYS A 98 1.39 -13.27 -10.30
C CYS A 98 1.79 -13.36 -11.78
N MET A 99 3.05 -13.04 -12.09
CA MET A 99 3.62 -13.14 -13.43
C MET A 99 4.48 -14.40 -13.62
N GLY A 100 4.46 -15.33 -12.65
CA GLY A 100 5.21 -16.59 -12.73
C GLY A 100 6.73 -16.41 -12.63
N MET A 101 7.20 -15.34 -12.00
CA MET A 101 8.62 -15.06 -11.77
C MET A 101 8.94 -14.97 -10.28
N THR A 102 10.18 -15.30 -9.94
CA THR A 102 10.73 -15.09 -8.59
C THR A 102 11.13 -13.63 -8.38
N ILE A 103 11.34 -13.25 -7.11
CA ILE A 103 11.83 -11.91 -6.76
C ILE A 103 13.23 -11.68 -7.35
N GLU A 104 14.08 -12.70 -7.34
CA GLU A 104 15.44 -12.65 -7.85
C GLU A 104 15.48 -12.47 -9.38
N GLU A 105 14.56 -13.11 -10.10
CA GLU A 105 14.40 -12.91 -11.55
C GLU A 105 13.88 -11.50 -11.83
N ALA A 106 12.84 -11.06 -11.12
CA ALA A 106 12.26 -9.72 -11.28
C ALA A 106 13.30 -8.60 -11.08
N LYS A 107 14.18 -8.74 -10.08
CA LYS A 107 15.27 -7.78 -9.81
C LYS A 107 16.35 -7.72 -10.88
N LYS A 108 16.44 -8.73 -11.75
CA LYS A 108 17.43 -8.80 -12.84
C LYS A 108 16.86 -8.36 -14.20
N LEU A 109 15.58 -8.01 -14.25
CA LEU A 109 14.96 -7.53 -15.49
C LEU A 109 15.40 -6.10 -15.78
N ASP A 110 15.96 -5.88 -16.97
CA ASP A 110 16.22 -4.54 -17.49
C ASP A 110 14.92 -3.90 -18.01
N HIS A 111 14.07 -4.71 -18.67
CA HIS A 111 12.80 -4.32 -19.25
C HIS A 111 11.74 -5.39 -18.95
N PHE A 112 10.52 -4.97 -18.61
CA PHE A 112 9.42 -5.89 -18.33
C PHE A 112 8.17 -5.54 -19.18
N LEU A 113 7.62 -6.56 -19.83
CA LEU A 113 6.32 -6.53 -20.49
C LEU A 113 5.42 -7.59 -19.85
N CYS A 114 4.18 -7.22 -19.52
CA CYS A 114 3.22 -8.17 -18.99
C CYS A 114 2.72 -9.11 -20.10
N SER A 115 2.19 -10.27 -19.72
CA SER A 115 1.71 -11.29 -20.67
C SER A 115 0.68 -10.77 -21.66
N ASP A 116 -0.12 -9.79 -21.25
CA ASP A 116 -1.19 -9.23 -22.07
C ASP A 116 -0.56 -8.33 -23.15
N CYS A 117 0.38 -7.46 -22.78
CA CYS A 117 1.11 -6.65 -23.75
C CYS A 117 2.00 -7.49 -24.69
N ILE A 118 2.56 -8.61 -24.23
CA ILE A 118 3.31 -9.54 -25.10
C ILE A 118 2.38 -10.18 -26.14
N ALA A 119 1.15 -10.54 -25.74
CA ALA A 119 0.17 -11.11 -26.66
C ALA A 119 -0.34 -10.09 -27.69
N GLU A 120 -0.47 -8.81 -27.31
CA GLU A 120 -0.90 -7.70 -28.18
C GLU A 120 0.22 -7.18 -29.11
N GLU A 121 1.49 -7.53 -28.87
CA GLU A 121 2.59 -7.27 -29.82
C GLU A 121 2.57 -8.19 -31.05
N ASP A 122 1.69 -9.19 -31.09
CA ASP A 122 1.28 -9.85 -32.33
C ASP A 122 0.44 -8.86 -33.17
N PRO A 123 0.83 -8.51 -34.41
CA PRO A 123 0.64 -7.16 -34.93
C PRO A 123 -0.83 -6.87 -35.22
N LYS A 124 -1.49 -6.10 -34.33
CA LYS A 124 -2.54 -5.13 -34.67
C LYS A 124 -2.90 -4.19 -33.50
N ARG A 125 -2.31 -2.99 -33.58
CA ARG A 125 -2.98 -1.67 -33.51
C ARG A 125 -3.12 -0.96 -32.15
N ALA A 126 -2.22 0.04 -32.01
CA ALA A 126 -2.44 1.45 -31.63
C ALA A 126 -3.21 1.80 -30.33
N SER A 127 -2.38 2.16 -29.34
CA SER A 127 -2.53 3.05 -28.19
C SER A 127 -3.67 4.07 -28.16
N ASN A 128 -4.24 4.27 -26.96
CA ASN A 128 -4.58 5.60 -26.46
C ASN A 128 -4.23 5.73 -24.97
N SER A 129 -3.43 6.75 -24.65
CA SER A 129 -2.97 7.14 -23.31
C SER A 129 -3.94 8.10 -22.63
N SER A 130 -4.02 8.08 -21.29
CA SER A 130 -4.58 9.20 -20.51
C SER A 130 -3.88 9.31 -19.16
N SER A 131 -3.23 10.46 -18.95
CA SER A 131 -2.52 10.89 -17.75
C SER A 131 -3.43 11.68 -16.81
N VAL A 132 -3.29 11.53 -15.50
CA VAL A 132 -3.91 12.45 -14.52
C VAL A 132 -2.90 12.89 -13.45
N SER A 133 -2.95 14.19 -13.18
CA SER A 133 -2.05 15.02 -12.37
C SER A 133 -2.42 15.09 -10.89
N HIS A 134 -1.39 15.33 -10.07
CA HIS A 134 -1.41 15.57 -8.62
C HIS A 134 -2.05 16.91 -8.21
N LEU A 135 -2.64 16.94 -7.02
CA LEU A 135 -2.64 18.13 -6.15
C LEU A 135 -2.50 17.70 -4.68
N ALA A 136 -1.76 18.49 -3.89
CA ALA A 136 -1.49 18.30 -2.46
C ALA A 136 -2.29 19.33 -1.64
N ASP A 137 -2.65 18.99 -0.39
CA ASP A 137 -2.24 19.77 0.78
C ASP A 137 -2.69 19.13 2.10
N GLY A 138 -1.88 19.31 3.14
CA GLY A 138 -1.87 18.51 4.37
C GLY A 138 -2.67 19.03 5.56
N LYS A 139 -2.68 18.22 6.62
CA LYS A 139 -2.82 18.63 8.02
C LYS A 139 -2.26 17.54 8.93
N VAL A 140 -1.54 17.94 9.98
CA VAL A 140 -0.96 17.05 11.00
C VAL A 140 -1.99 16.88 12.13
N ILE A 141 -2.27 15.64 12.52
CA ILE A 141 -2.99 15.29 13.77
C ILE A 141 -2.28 14.08 14.39
N PHE A 142 -1.84 14.21 15.63
CA PHE A 142 -1.29 13.12 16.44
C PHE A 142 -2.43 12.39 17.14
N LEU A 143 -2.76 11.18 16.71
CA LEU A 143 -3.36 10.13 17.55
C LEU A 143 -3.05 8.77 16.90
N VAL A 144 -2.38 7.89 17.65
CA VAL A 144 -2.18 6.50 17.24
C VAL A 144 -2.41 5.67 18.49
N TYR A 145 -3.61 5.11 18.60
CA TYR A 145 -3.85 4.02 19.54
C TYR A 145 -3.65 2.72 18.76
N PHE A 146 -2.72 1.90 19.25
CA PHE A 146 -2.53 0.53 18.80
C PHE A 146 -3.69 -0.31 19.34
N ASP A 147 -4.72 -0.51 18.53
CA ASP A 147 -5.73 -1.51 18.87
C ASP A 147 -5.21 -2.89 18.45
N SER A 148 -4.79 -3.66 19.44
CA SER A 148 -4.29 -5.03 19.28
C SER A 148 -5.42 -5.98 18.84
N ASP A 149 -6.68 -5.57 18.99
CA ASP A 149 -7.85 -6.41 18.73
C ASP A 149 -8.26 -6.42 17.25
N CYS A 150 -7.59 -5.63 16.38
CA CYS A 150 -7.84 -5.66 14.93
C CYS A 150 -7.03 -6.75 14.19
N PHE A 151 -6.14 -7.47 14.89
CA PHE A 151 -5.25 -8.47 14.29
C PHE A 151 -5.60 -9.93 14.59
N SER A 152 -6.74 -10.22 15.24
CA SER A 152 -7.20 -11.59 15.48
C SER A 152 -8.24 -12.09 14.47
#